data_AF-A0A958YIT3-F1
#
_entry.id   AF-A0A958YIT3-F1
#
_cell.length_a   1.000
_cell.length_b   1.000
_cell.length_c   1.000
_cell.angle_alpha   90.00
_cell.angle_beta   90.00
_cell.angle_gamma   90.00
#
_symmetry.space_group_name_H-M   'P 1'
#
loop_
_entity.id
_entity.type
_entity.pdbx_description
1 polymer ?
#
loop_
_entity_poly.entity_id
_entity_poly.type
_entity_poly.pdbx_seq_one_letter_code
_entity_poly.pdbx_strand_id
1 'polypeptide(L)'
;TFDENKLNEFIANLKAISPNRAPLGNFQLNYDEWVTNEKAIALGAQEKAYYSMIKAGVNTTLAEAEEDYNLENATVDLKYVNVPYTSIADSLVKVSKEDISNYINKNKKKFEVEASRDIHFVQFNEVASAEDEAAIKNNVVALMDTKVEFNETSKLNDTIVGFRNTKDVAEFINTYSDVKYNDSFVPKSSLPTSVQDSIYNLAVGQFYGPYKDNNMYKITKLVAEKFIPDSVKARHILIPFVGSRAATADTKQTEAQAKATADSLLTIIKDNRSKFVDLLDFSVDKVSNEKEGVLDWYAYNAMVPEFRDFTFENKTGDLGVVKTDFGFHVIEILGQKEKSRVVKVATLARTIEPSETTIDNVFNSTSKFEIAVQNKDFQDAAKEASVEVKPVNNIKELDENIPGLGSQRSIVRWAFEDGTKVGDVKRFSIPGVGYAVVQVSAINEKGLMSTEAASVTAIPEIRKEKKAKMIREKVSGTTLEEVAKSENVTVSSASAVNMKNPTLSGAGVEAKVVGTAFGLKEGETSKLIDGTKGVFMVQVTKKTAAPKLDNYQPVANRLSTTRVNAVQGKVYTALKDAADIDDNRAKFY
;
A
#
# COMPACT_ATOMS: atom_id res chain seq x y z
N THR A 1 -13.38 -19.52 26.02
CA THR A 1 -13.73 -20.82 25.40
C THR A 1 -14.96 -20.62 24.54
N PHE A 2 -15.01 -21.26 23.36
CA PHE A 2 -16.18 -21.22 22.49
C PHE A 2 -17.33 -22.04 23.10
N ASP A 3 -18.56 -21.53 23.00
CA ASP A 3 -19.78 -22.17 23.50
C ASP A 3 -20.84 -22.15 22.39
N GLU A 4 -21.13 -23.33 21.86
CA GLU A 4 -22.06 -23.52 20.74
C GLU A 4 -23.50 -23.11 21.08
N ASN A 5 -23.93 -23.33 22.33
CA ASN A 5 -25.29 -22.99 22.75
C ASN A 5 -25.49 -21.48 22.77
N LYS A 6 -24.48 -20.71 23.23
CA LYS A 6 -24.53 -19.24 23.21
C LYS A 6 -24.51 -18.69 21.80
N LEU A 7 -23.81 -19.33 20.88
CA LEU A 7 -23.83 -18.93 19.46
C LEU A 7 -25.23 -19.16 18.86
N ASN A 8 -25.83 -20.33 19.10
CA ASN A 8 -27.18 -20.64 18.60
C ASN A 8 -28.24 -19.69 19.18
N GLU A 9 -28.15 -19.36 20.46
CA GLU A 9 -29.00 -18.37 21.11
C GLU A 9 -28.84 -16.97 20.48
N PHE A 10 -27.59 -16.55 20.25
CA PHE A 10 -27.30 -15.28 19.57
C PHE A 10 -27.90 -15.21 18.16
N ILE A 11 -27.75 -16.27 17.36
CA ILE A 11 -28.30 -16.35 16.00
C ILE A 11 -29.84 -16.35 16.03
N ALA A 12 -30.45 -17.09 16.97
CA ALA A 12 -31.90 -17.11 17.14
C ALA A 12 -32.45 -15.73 17.50
N ASN A 13 -31.76 -15.01 18.39
CA ASN A 13 -32.11 -13.63 18.77
C ASN A 13 -31.96 -12.68 17.58
N LEU A 14 -30.86 -12.75 16.83
CA LEU A 14 -30.65 -12.00 15.58
C LEU A 14 -31.79 -12.22 14.57
N LYS A 15 -32.23 -13.47 14.40
CA LYS A 15 -33.33 -13.83 13.50
C LYS A 15 -34.65 -13.21 13.96
N ALA A 16 -34.93 -13.26 15.26
CA ALA A 16 -36.17 -12.73 15.83
C ALA A 16 -36.29 -11.20 15.69
N ILE A 17 -35.16 -10.48 15.70
CA ILE A 17 -35.14 -9.02 15.57
C ILE A 17 -34.99 -8.51 14.13
N SER A 18 -34.80 -9.40 13.14
CA SER A 18 -34.58 -9.02 11.74
C SER A 18 -35.68 -8.08 11.22
N PRO A 19 -35.34 -6.97 10.51
CA PRO A 19 -34.03 -6.60 9.97
C PRO A 19 -33.15 -5.77 10.91
N ASN A 20 -33.52 -5.62 12.19
CA ASN A 20 -32.75 -4.82 13.13
C ASN A 20 -31.38 -5.43 13.44
N ARG A 21 -30.42 -4.58 13.82
CA ARG A 21 -29.04 -4.96 14.11
C ARG A 21 -28.86 -5.27 15.60
N ALA A 22 -27.95 -6.19 15.91
CA ALA A 22 -27.45 -6.46 17.25
C ALA A 22 -25.92 -6.27 17.32
N PRO A 23 -25.37 -5.87 18.48
CA PRO A 23 -23.92 -5.78 18.67
C PRO A 23 -23.26 -7.16 18.71
N LEU A 24 -22.15 -7.32 17.98
CA LEU A 24 -21.18 -8.41 18.09
C LEU A 24 -19.79 -7.81 18.31
N GLY A 25 -19.38 -7.69 19.57
CA GLY A 25 -18.18 -6.95 19.96
C GLY A 25 -18.31 -5.45 19.64
N ASN A 26 -17.47 -4.94 18.75
CA ASN A 26 -17.46 -3.53 18.34
C ASN A 26 -18.24 -3.27 17.03
N PHE A 27 -18.90 -4.29 16.47
CA PHE A 27 -19.61 -4.22 15.20
C PHE A 27 -21.11 -4.44 15.38
N GLN A 28 -21.91 -3.89 14.48
CA GLN A 28 -23.37 -4.08 14.44
C GLN A 28 -23.71 -4.97 13.24
N LEU A 29 -24.46 -6.04 13.46
CA LEU A 29 -24.81 -7.03 12.44
C LEU A 29 -26.30 -7.32 12.46
N ASN A 30 -26.94 -7.52 11.32
CA ASN A 30 -28.29 -8.09 11.24
C ASN A 30 -28.27 -9.57 10.78
N TYR A 31 -29.43 -10.22 10.80
CA TYR A 31 -29.52 -11.64 10.45
C TYR A 31 -29.12 -11.94 9.00
N ASP A 32 -29.46 -11.06 8.05
CA ASP A 32 -29.12 -11.27 6.63
C ASP A 32 -27.62 -11.14 6.35
N GLU A 33 -26.95 -10.20 7.01
CA GLU A 33 -25.49 -10.05 6.98
C GLU A 33 -24.79 -11.27 7.61
N TRP A 34 -25.35 -11.82 8.70
CA TRP A 34 -24.86 -13.08 9.29
C TRP A 34 -24.98 -14.25 8.30
N VAL A 35 -26.16 -14.45 7.72
CA VAL A 35 -26.41 -15.52 6.74
C VAL A 35 -25.51 -15.36 5.50
N THR A 36 -25.27 -14.12 5.07
CA THR A 36 -24.37 -13.82 3.95
C THR A 36 -22.92 -14.20 4.30
N ASN A 37 -22.47 -13.87 5.52
CA ASN A 37 -21.15 -14.24 6.01
C ASN A 37 -21.01 -15.77 6.09
N GLU A 38 -21.98 -16.47 6.68
CA GLU A 38 -22.00 -17.93 6.76
C GLU A 38 -21.90 -18.58 5.37
N LYS A 39 -22.69 -18.09 4.41
CA LYS A 39 -22.61 -18.53 3.00
C LYS A 39 -21.23 -18.25 2.39
N ALA A 40 -20.65 -17.09 2.64
CA ALA A 40 -19.32 -16.74 2.13
C ALA A 40 -18.22 -17.62 2.72
N ILE A 41 -18.28 -17.95 4.02
CA ILE A 41 -17.37 -18.90 4.67
C ILE A 41 -17.53 -20.29 4.04
N ALA A 42 -18.76 -20.76 3.86
CA ALA A 42 -19.03 -22.05 3.23
C ALA A 42 -18.49 -22.11 1.79
N LEU A 43 -18.71 -21.06 0.99
CA LEU A 43 -18.17 -20.93 -0.37
C LEU A 43 -16.64 -20.90 -0.37
N GLY A 44 -16.02 -20.13 0.54
CA GLY A 44 -14.55 -20.09 0.67
C GLY A 44 -13.95 -21.44 1.08
N ALA A 45 -14.64 -22.20 1.95
CA ALA A 45 -14.24 -23.56 2.29
C ALA A 45 -14.36 -24.51 1.10
N GLN A 46 -15.44 -24.42 0.33
CA GLN A 46 -15.63 -25.19 -0.92
C GLN A 46 -14.55 -24.85 -1.96
N GLU A 47 -14.25 -23.57 -2.17
CA GLU A 47 -13.20 -23.11 -3.09
C GLU A 47 -11.82 -23.62 -2.65
N LYS A 48 -11.50 -23.53 -1.35
CA LYS A 48 -10.26 -24.08 -0.80
C LYS A 48 -10.16 -25.59 -0.98
N ALA A 49 -11.25 -26.32 -0.73
CA ALA A 49 -11.30 -27.76 -0.94
C ALA A 49 -11.07 -28.11 -2.42
N TYR A 50 -11.75 -27.40 -3.32
CA TYR A 50 -11.61 -27.56 -4.78
C TYR A 50 -10.16 -27.35 -5.24
N TYR A 51 -9.53 -26.23 -4.89
CA TYR A 51 -8.13 -26.00 -5.25
C TYR A 51 -7.18 -27.00 -4.58
N SER A 52 -7.47 -27.45 -3.36
CA SER A 52 -6.64 -28.45 -2.68
C SER A 52 -6.69 -29.79 -3.41
N MET A 53 -7.86 -30.21 -3.89
CA MET A 53 -8.02 -31.42 -4.71
C MET A 53 -7.23 -31.32 -6.02
N ILE A 54 -7.30 -30.18 -6.71
CA ILE A 54 -6.52 -29.99 -7.95
C ILE A 54 -5.03 -30.00 -7.65
N LYS A 55 -4.57 -29.27 -6.62
CA LYS A 55 -3.17 -29.25 -6.21
C LYS A 55 -2.65 -30.66 -5.88
N ALA A 56 -3.46 -31.48 -5.20
CA ALA A 56 -3.11 -32.86 -4.89
C ALA A 56 -2.96 -33.74 -6.15
N GLY A 57 -3.69 -33.43 -7.23
CA GLY A 57 -3.57 -34.09 -8.52
C GLY A 57 -2.46 -33.56 -9.43
N VAL A 58 -1.88 -32.39 -9.13
CA VAL A 58 -0.81 -31.79 -9.93
C VAL A 58 0.54 -32.29 -9.45
N ASN A 59 1.20 -33.08 -10.30
CA ASN A 59 2.56 -33.53 -10.08
C ASN A 59 3.37 -33.47 -11.39
N THR A 60 4.63 -33.85 -11.30
CA THR A 60 5.52 -34.04 -12.44
C THR A 60 5.99 -35.48 -12.43
N THR A 61 5.85 -36.15 -13.56
CA THR A 61 6.31 -37.53 -13.74
C THR A 61 7.84 -37.58 -13.85
N LEU A 62 8.42 -38.76 -13.61
CA LEU A 62 9.86 -38.96 -13.81
C LEU A 62 10.26 -38.75 -15.28
N ALA A 63 9.39 -39.06 -16.24
CA ALA A 63 9.64 -38.84 -17.67
C ALA A 63 9.71 -37.34 -18.02
N GLU A 64 8.81 -36.52 -17.47
CA GLU A 64 8.87 -35.07 -17.64
C GLU A 64 10.09 -34.46 -16.95
N ALA A 65 10.50 -35.02 -15.80
CA ALA A 65 11.69 -34.59 -15.09
C ALA A 65 12.99 -34.96 -15.83
N GLU A 66 13.03 -36.15 -16.44
CA GLU A 66 14.10 -36.57 -17.34
C GLU A 66 14.17 -35.65 -18.58
N GLU A 67 13.02 -35.31 -19.17
CA GLU A 67 12.98 -34.36 -20.29
C GLU A 67 13.47 -32.96 -19.89
N ASP A 68 13.03 -32.40 -18.77
CA ASP A 68 13.51 -31.10 -18.27
C ASP A 68 15.02 -31.11 -18.03
N TYR A 69 15.52 -32.19 -17.43
CA TYR A 69 16.94 -32.40 -17.22
C TYR A 69 17.70 -32.50 -18.55
N ASN A 70 17.16 -33.22 -19.53
CA ASN A 70 17.75 -33.34 -20.87
C ASN A 70 17.78 -32.00 -21.59
N LEU A 71 16.71 -31.20 -21.54
CA LEU A 71 16.68 -29.86 -22.14
C LEU A 71 17.75 -28.94 -21.54
N GLU A 72 18.10 -29.12 -20.26
CA GLU A 72 19.11 -28.34 -19.53
C GLU A 72 20.54 -28.85 -19.74
N ASN A 73 20.75 -30.16 -19.81
CA ASN A 73 22.08 -30.79 -19.74
C ASN A 73 22.55 -31.43 -21.05
N ALA A 74 21.65 -31.76 -21.97
CA ALA A 74 22.05 -32.11 -23.32
C ALA A 74 22.50 -30.84 -24.02
N THR A 75 23.65 -30.91 -24.69
CA THR A 75 24.24 -29.75 -25.34
C THR A 75 24.65 -30.06 -26.76
N VAL A 76 24.66 -29.04 -27.60
CA VAL A 76 25.23 -29.10 -28.95
C VAL A 76 26.30 -28.03 -29.11
N ASP A 77 27.39 -28.41 -29.78
CA ASP A 77 28.33 -27.46 -30.36
C ASP A 77 27.93 -27.28 -31.81
N LEU A 78 27.90 -26.03 -32.26
CA LEU A 78 27.51 -25.68 -33.61
C LEU A 78 28.36 -24.55 -34.16
N LYS A 79 28.50 -24.58 -35.49
CA LYS A 79 28.85 -23.39 -36.26
C LYS A 79 27.57 -22.77 -36.77
N TYR A 80 27.54 -21.45 -36.88
CA TYR A 80 26.40 -20.75 -37.46
C TYR A 80 26.82 -19.52 -38.26
N VAL A 81 25.98 -19.19 -39.22
CA VAL A 81 25.98 -17.90 -39.89
C VAL A 81 24.69 -17.20 -39.53
N ASN A 82 24.79 -15.91 -39.19
CA ASN A 82 23.64 -15.04 -38.97
C ASN A 82 23.71 -13.87 -39.93
N VAL A 83 22.62 -13.67 -40.67
CA VAL A 83 22.39 -12.43 -41.42
C VAL A 83 21.38 -11.62 -40.59
N PRO A 84 21.84 -10.58 -39.87
CA PRO A 84 21.00 -9.89 -38.90
C PRO A 84 19.95 -9.04 -39.62
N TYR A 85 18.76 -8.89 -39.05
CA TYR A 85 17.72 -8.01 -39.61
C TYR A 85 18.14 -6.53 -39.66
N THR A 86 19.18 -6.15 -38.92
CA THR A 86 19.77 -4.81 -38.98
C THR A 86 20.57 -4.54 -40.26
N SER A 87 20.91 -5.57 -41.04
CA SER A 87 21.58 -5.40 -42.35
C SER A 87 20.69 -4.71 -43.39
N ILE A 88 19.37 -4.75 -43.19
CA ILE A 88 18.39 -4.03 -44.00
C ILE A 88 17.89 -2.84 -43.18
N ALA A 89 18.07 -1.61 -43.67
CA ALA A 89 17.54 -0.42 -43.00
C ALA A 89 16.00 -0.47 -42.93
N ASP A 90 15.43 -0.07 -41.78
CA ASP A 90 13.97 -0.03 -41.58
C ASP A 90 13.25 0.84 -42.63
N SER A 91 13.90 1.88 -43.13
CA SER A 91 13.38 2.77 -44.18
C SER A 91 13.11 2.05 -45.51
N LEU A 92 13.75 0.91 -45.75
CA LEU A 92 13.55 0.09 -46.94
C LEU A 92 12.35 -0.85 -46.80
N VAL A 93 11.76 -0.97 -45.61
CA VAL A 93 10.66 -1.90 -45.31
C VAL A 93 9.39 -1.13 -44.98
N LYS A 94 8.56 -0.92 -46.00
CA LYS A 94 7.25 -0.28 -45.84
C LYS A 94 6.25 -1.25 -45.19
N VAL A 95 5.56 -0.79 -44.17
CA VAL A 95 4.46 -1.49 -43.50
C VAL A 95 3.19 -0.69 -43.71
N SER A 96 2.20 -1.27 -44.38
CA SER A 96 0.89 -0.66 -44.63
C SER A 96 -0.08 -0.92 -43.48
N LYS A 97 -1.19 -0.19 -43.43
CA LYS A 97 -2.29 -0.49 -42.48
C LYS A 97 -2.88 -1.89 -42.71
N GLU A 98 -2.90 -2.36 -43.96
CA GLU A 98 -3.36 -3.69 -44.32
C GLU A 98 -2.44 -4.78 -43.75
N ASP A 99 -1.12 -4.59 -43.80
CA ASP A 99 -0.16 -5.52 -43.17
C ASP A 99 -0.43 -5.66 -41.67
N ILE A 100 -0.72 -4.54 -41.00
CA ILE A 100 -1.02 -4.49 -39.56
C ILE A 100 -2.32 -5.22 -39.27
N SER A 101 -3.39 -4.94 -40.04
CA SER A 101 -4.68 -5.63 -39.91
C SER A 101 -4.53 -7.15 -40.09
N ASN A 102 -3.78 -7.59 -41.10
CA ASN A 102 -3.52 -9.01 -41.33
C ASN A 102 -2.73 -9.65 -40.18
N TYR A 103 -1.73 -8.95 -39.64
CA TYR A 103 -0.95 -9.43 -38.50
C TYR A 103 -1.80 -9.57 -37.23
N ILE A 104 -2.64 -8.58 -36.93
CA ILE A 104 -3.59 -8.62 -35.81
C ILE A 104 -4.53 -9.83 -35.97
N ASN A 105 -5.13 -10.00 -37.16
CA ASN A 105 -6.06 -11.09 -37.43
C ASN A 105 -5.42 -12.49 -37.35
N LYS A 106 -4.14 -12.61 -37.67
CA LYS A 106 -3.37 -13.85 -37.50
C LYS A 106 -3.00 -14.11 -36.03
N ASN A 107 -2.94 -13.07 -35.20
CA ASN A 107 -2.46 -13.12 -33.81
C ASN A 107 -3.51 -12.61 -32.81
N LYS A 108 -4.81 -12.85 -33.06
CA LYS A 108 -5.95 -12.25 -32.34
C LYS A 108 -5.77 -12.19 -30.82
N LYS A 109 -5.43 -13.32 -30.20
CA LYS A 109 -5.23 -13.44 -28.74
C LYS A 109 -4.24 -12.43 -28.14
N LYS A 110 -3.26 -11.95 -28.91
CA LYS A 110 -2.25 -10.97 -28.44
C LYS A 110 -2.76 -9.53 -28.52
N PHE A 111 -3.80 -9.28 -29.33
CA PHE A 111 -4.32 -7.96 -29.65
C PHE A 111 -5.79 -7.81 -29.24
N GLU A 112 -6.32 -8.73 -28.45
CA GLU A 112 -7.63 -8.57 -27.82
C GLU A 112 -7.50 -7.62 -26.62
N VAL A 113 -8.37 -6.62 -26.57
CA VAL A 113 -8.47 -5.63 -25.50
C VAL A 113 -9.90 -5.59 -24.97
N GLU A 114 -10.01 -5.34 -23.67
CA GLU A 114 -11.29 -5.04 -23.03
C GLU A 114 -11.74 -3.63 -23.41
N ALA A 115 -13.04 -3.35 -23.23
CA ALA A 115 -13.57 -2.01 -23.42
C ALA A 115 -12.89 -1.02 -22.46
N SER A 116 -12.59 0.18 -22.96
CA SER A 116 -11.99 1.25 -22.16
C SER A 116 -12.53 2.62 -22.54
N ARG A 117 -12.27 3.61 -21.68
CA ARG A 117 -12.53 5.02 -21.93
C ARG A 117 -11.27 5.82 -21.72
N ASP A 118 -11.10 6.84 -22.54
CA ASP A 118 -10.11 7.89 -22.32
C ASP A 118 -10.87 9.15 -21.94
N ILE A 119 -10.31 9.91 -21.00
CA ILE A 119 -10.87 11.18 -20.54
C ILE A 119 -9.80 12.27 -20.50
N HIS A 120 -10.27 13.51 -20.57
CA HIS A 120 -9.54 14.69 -20.14
C HIS A 120 -10.24 15.27 -18.92
N PHE A 121 -9.49 15.83 -17.97
CA PHE A 121 -10.11 16.59 -16.90
C PHE A 121 -9.31 17.83 -16.52
N VAL A 122 -9.99 18.81 -15.94
CA VAL A 122 -9.41 19.97 -15.25
C VAL A 122 -9.90 19.97 -13.79
N GLN A 123 -9.12 20.56 -12.89
CA GLN A 123 -9.46 20.67 -11.46
C GLN A 123 -9.67 22.14 -11.06
N PHE A 124 -10.69 22.37 -10.24
CA PHE A 124 -10.98 23.64 -9.60
C PHE A 124 -10.92 23.40 -8.09
N ASN A 125 -9.82 23.84 -7.46
CA ASN A 125 -9.55 23.52 -6.07
C ASN A 125 -10.11 24.58 -5.13
N GLU A 126 -10.79 24.14 -4.09
CA GLU A 126 -11.26 24.96 -2.96
C GLU A 126 -10.11 25.14 -1.96
N VAL A 127 -9.17 26.00 -2.31
CA VAL A 127 -8.04 26.37 -1.44
C VAL A 127 -8.33 27.73 -0.82
N ALA A 128 -8.06 27.86 0.48
CA ALA A 128 -8.17 29.12 1.19
C ALA A 128 -7.39 30.24 0.46
N SER A 129 -8.06 31.36 0.24
CA SER A 129 -7.45 32.56 -0.31
C SER A 129 -6.52 33.23 0.70
N ALA A 130 -5.72 34.20 0.24
CA ALA A 130 -4.88 35.00 1.14
C ALA A 130 -5.74 35.79 2.15
N GLU A 131 -6.93 36.23 1.72
CA GLU A 131 -7.93 36.89 2.52
C GLU A 131 -8.51 35.96 3.59
N ASP A 132 -8.81 34.70 3.23
CA ASP A 132 -9.27 33.67 4.18
C ASP A 132 -8.20 33.40 5.25
N GLU A 133 -6.94 33.22 4.83
CA GLU A 133 -5.83 33.02 5.75
C GLU A 133 -5.69 34.20 6.73
N ALA A 134 -5.80 35.43 6.22
CA ALA A 134 -5.73 36.63 7.05
C ALA A 134 -6.90 36.72 8.03
N ALA A 135 -8.12 36.40 7.58
CA ALA A 135 -9.31 36.38 8.43
C ALA A 135 -9.19 35.34 9.56
N ILE A 136 -8.77 34.13 9.24
CA ILE A 136 -8.57 33.05 10.24
C ILE A 136 -7.49 33.44 11.25
N LYS A 137 -6.36 33.99 10.78
CA LYS A 137 -5.31 34.51 11.68
C LYS A 137 -5.87 35.58 12.63
N ASN A 138 -6.65 36.53 12.12
CA ASN A 138 -7.24 37.59 12.93
C ASN A 138 -8.26 37.03 13.93
N ASN A 139 -9.05 36.03 13.55
CA ASN A 139 -10.01 35.36 14.44
C ASN A 139 -9.30 34.63 15.59
N VAL A 140 -8.17 33.95 15.30
CA VAL A 140 -7.33 33.34 16.35
C VAL A 140 -6.77 34.38 17.31
N VAL A 141 -6.33 35.54 16.80
CA VAL A 141 -5.85 36.64 17.64
C VAL A 141 -6.98 37.24 18.48
N ALA A 142 -8.19 37.40 17.91
CA ALA A 142 -9.34 37.95 18.61
C ALA A 142 -9.78 37.10 19.82
N LEU A 143 -9.51 35.78 19.80
CA LEU A 143 -9.77 34.88 20.92
C LEU A 143 -8.79 35.07 22.10
N MET A 144 -7.72 35.87 21.94
CA MET A 144 -6.76 36.14 23.01
C MET A 144 -7.34 37.03 24.11
N ASP A 145 -8.15 38.01 23.71
CA ASP A 145 -8.62 39.07 24.59
C ASP A 145 -10.09 38.87 24.99
N THR A 146 -10.46 39.34 26.17
CA THR A 146 -11.84 39.23 26.67
C THR A 146 -12.75 40.12 25.85
N LYS A 147 -13.88 39.59 25.37
CA LYS A 147 -14.89 40.33 24.61
C LYS A 147 -16.26 40.23 25.26
N VAL A 148 -17.07 41.26 25.04
CA VAL A 148 -18.48 41.29 25.45
C VAL A 148 -19.32 41.11 24.18
N GLU A 149 -20.14 40.06 24.14
CA GLU A 149 -21.02 39.76 23.02
C GLU A 149 -22.47 39.76 23.48
N PHE A 150 -23.34 40.39 22.70
CA PHE A 150 -24.77 40.33 22.94
C PHE A 150 -25.30 38.95 22.53
N ASN A 151 -25.88 38.23 23.47
CA ASN A 151 -26.47 36.92 23.23
C ASN A 151 -27.94 37.09 22.82
N GLU A 152 -28.23 36.75 21.57
CA GLU A 152 -29.56 36.90 20.98
C GLU A 152 -30.64 36.03 21.66
N THR A 153 -30.26 34.93 22.30
CA THR A 153 -31.18 34.05 23.02
C THR A 153 -31.50 34.57 24.43
N SER A 154 -30.49 35.02 25.18
CA SER A 154 -30.69 35.54 26.54
C SER A 154 -31.07 37.03 26.58
N LYS A 155 -30.89 37.76 25.47
CA LYS A 155 -31.03 39.23 25.36
C LYS A 155 -30.15 40.00 26.34
N LEU A 156 -29.02 39.40 26.74
CA LEU A 156 -28.03 39.98 27.65
C LEU A 156 -26.64 40.00 27.01
N ASN A 157 -25.76 40.85 27.55
CA ASN A 157 -24.36 40.88 27.18
C ASN A 157 -23.60 39.79 27.96
N ASP A 158 -23.09 38.79 27.25
CA ASP A 158 -22.23 37.75 27.80
C ASP A 158 -20.76 38.17 27.69
N THR A 159 -19.99 38.00 28.77
CA THR A 159 -18.55 38.27 28.77
C THR A 159 -17.81 36.96 28.47
N ILE A 160 -17.19 36.88 27.29
CA ILE A 160 -16.37 35.75 26.87
C ILE A 160 -14.92 36.05 27.26
N VAL A 161 -14.41 35.33 28.25
CA VAL A 161 -13.04 35.49 28.76
C VAL A 161 -12.05 34.99 27.72
N GLY A 162 -11.13 35.85 27.27
CA GLY A 162 -10.13 35.49 26.28
C GLY A 162 -9.04 34.57 26.81
N PHE A 163 -8.27 33.96 25.90
CA PHE A 163 -7.24 32.97 26.25
C PHE A 163 -6.17 33.47 27.22
N ARG A 164 -5.89 34.79 27.24
CA ARG A 164 -4.99 35.41 28.21
C ARG A 164 -5.50 35.34 29.64
N ASN A 165 -6.82 35.48 29.81
CA ASN A 165 -7.47 35.72 31.09
C ASN A 165 -8.22 34.49 31.63
N THR A 166 -8.39 33.44 30.81
CA THR A 166 -9.09 32.22 31.25
C THR A 166 -8.35 31.55 32.41
N LYS A 167 -9.13 31.11 33.41
CA LYS A 167 -8.64 30.27 34.51
C LYS A 167 -8.70 28.79 34.16
N ASP A 168 -9.68 28.38 33.36
CA ASP A 168 -9.78 27.04 32.82
C ASP A 168 -9.23 27.01 31.38
N VAL A 169 -7.94 26.70 31.28
CA VAL A 169 -7.24 26.59 29.99
C VAL A 169 -7.75 25.38 29.19
N ALA A 170 -8.08 24.28 29.86
CA ALA A 170 -8.49 23.05 29.19
C ALA A 170 -9.87 23.23 28.53
N GLU A 171 -10.84 23.77 29.26
CA GLU A 171 -12.17 24.09 28.74
C GLU A 171 -12.11 25.07 27.57
N PHE A 172 -11.30 26.14 27.71
CA PHE A 172 -11.14 27.15 26.66
C PHE A 172 -10.62 26.53 25.37
N ILE A 173 -9.52 25.76 25.43
CA ILE A 173 -8.95 25.10 24.24
C ILE A 173 -9.97 24.12 23.64
N ASN A 174 -10.61 23.30 24.46
CA ASN A 174 -11.55 22.29 23.97
C ASN A 174 -12.81 22.88 23.29
N THR A 175 -13.14 24.14 23.61
CA THR A 175 -14.28 24.90 23.06
C THR A 175 -13.91 25.67 21.79
N TYR A 176 -12.75 26.35 21.80
CA TYR A 176 -12.39 27.31 20.75
C TYR A 176 -11.24 26.86 19.84
N SER A 177 -10.73 25.65 20.00
CA SER A 177 -9.71 25.09 19.13
C SER A 177 -10.19 23.85 18.40
N ASP A 178 -9.69 23.67 17.18
CA ASP A 178 -9.91 22.46 16.39
C ASP A 178 -8.99 21.31 16.86
N VAL A 179 -8.04 21.58 17.77
CA VAL A 179 -7.19 20.60 18.44
C VAL A 179 -7.53 20.54 19.93
N LYS A 180 -7.73 19.33 20.45
CA LYS A 180 -8.04 19.12 21.88
C LYS A 180 -6.84 19.39 22.78
N TYR A 181 -7.12 19.85 23.99
CA TYR A 181 -6.09 20.09 25.00
C TYR A 181 -5.38 18.78 25.39
N ASN A 182 -4.05 18.80 25.38
CA ASN A 182 -3.22 17.71 25.84
C ASN A 182 -2.66 18.03 27.23
N ASP A 183 -3.12 17.32 28.26
CA ASP A 183 -2.70 17.55 29.64
C ASP A 183 -1.40 16.82 30.05
N SER A 184 -0.51 16.54 29.09
CA SER A 184 0.76 15.85 29.33
C SER A 184 1.95 16.80 29.29
N PHE A 185 3.00 16.50 30.07
CA PHE A 185 4.31 17.10 29.87
C PHE A 185 4.99 16.46 28.65
N VAL A 186 5.61 17.30 27.82
CA VAL A 186 6.29 16.86 26.59
C VAL A 186 7.71 17.42 26.53
N PRO A 187 8.67 16.68 25.95
CA PRO A 187 10.00 17.19 25.68
C PRO A 187 9.99 18.18 24.52
N LYS A 188 11.09 18.94 24.36
CA LYS A 188 11.27 19.90 23.26
C LYS A 188 11.02 19.27 21.88
N SER A 189 11.47 18.04 21.66
CA SER A 189 11.33 17.32 20.39
C SER A 189 9.89 17.00 19.99
N SER A 190 8.93 17.15 20.91
CA SER A 190 7.50 16.97 20.65
C SER A 190 6.79 18.27 20.24
N LEU A 191 7.50 19.41 20.23
CA LEU A 191 6.97 20.69 19.77
C LEU A 191 7.20 20.85 18.25
N PRO A 192 6.42 21.70 17.55
CA PRO A 192 6.60 21.90 16.12
C PRO A 192 8.01 22.41 15.79
N THR A 193 8.74 21.70 14.93
CA THR A 193 10.17 21.94 14.67
C THR A 193 10.49 23.38 14.27
N SER A 194 9.59 24.05 13.54
CA SER A 194 9.75 25.43 13.06
C SER A 194 9.76 26.47 14.20
N VAL A 195 9.15 26.16 15.35
CA VAL A 195 8.95 27.10 16.46
C VAL A 195 9.28 26.51 17.83
N GLN A 196 9.85 25.31 17.88
CA GLN A 196 10.13 24.56 19.11
C GLN A 196 10.99 25.35 20.09
N ASP A 197 12.00 26.09 19.62
CA ASP A 197 12.87 26.91 20.48
C ASP A 197 12.09 28.06 21.12
N SER A 198 11.28 28.75 20.33
CA SER A 198 10.48 29.88 20.79
C SER A 198 9.45 29.45 21.84
N ILE A 199 8.78 28.31 21.63
CA ILE A 199 7.79 27.77 22.58
C ILE A 199 8.48 27.20 23.81
N TYR A 200 9.53 26.40 23.61
CA TYR A 200 10.23 25.76 24.71
C TYR A 200 10.79 26.82 25.65
N ASN A 201 11.42 27.90 25.16
CA ASN A 201 12.03 28.94 26.00
C ASN A 201 11.05 29.93 26.65
N LEU A 202 9.74 29.77 26.48
CA LEU A 202 8.75 30.58 27.20
C LEU A 202 8.87 30.38 28.72
N ALA A 203 8.50 31.40 29.50
CA ALA A 203 8.19 31.23 30.92
C ALA A 203 6.74 30.78 31.10
N VAL A 204 6.42 30.14 32.24
CA VAL A 204 5.05 29.71 32.57
C VAL A 204 4.09 30.91 32.50
N GLY A 205 3.00 30.73 31.77
CA GLY A 205 1.98 31.75 31.51
C GLY A 205 2.23 32.59 30.25
N GLN A 206 3.42 32.53 29.64
CA GLN A 206 3.71 33.24 28.40
C GLN A 206 3.15 32.53 27.16
N PHE A 207 2.99 33.31 26.09
CA PHE A 207 2.42 32.87 24.82
C PHE A 207 3.41 33.09 23.67
N TYR A 208 3.34 32.24 22.66
CA TYR A 208 4.01 32.40 21.38
C TYR A 208 3.01 32.23 20.23
N GLY A 209 3.06 33.12 19.25
CA GLY A 209 2.19 33.14 18.08
C GLY A 209 1.54 34.51 17.82
N PRO A 210 0.65 34.60 16.82
CA PRO A 210 0.19 33.50 15.96
C PRO A 210 1.28 33.01 14.99
N TYR A 211 1.37 31.70 14.81
CA TYR A 211 2.26 31.05 13.82
C TYR A 211 1.48 30.06 12.96
N LYS A 212 1.96 29.80 11.73
CA LYS A 212 1.35 28.82 10.82
C LYS A 212 2.11 27.49 10.93
N ASP A 213 1.38 26.40 11.15
CA ASP A 213 1.93 25.05 11.25
C ASP A 213 0.85 24.02 10.89
N ASN A 214 1.17 23.06 10.01
CA ASN A 214 0.26 22.01 9.53
C ASN A 214 -1.12 22.53 9.06
N ASN A 215 -1.15 23.54 8.18
CA ASN A 215 -2.38 24.17 7.67
C ASN A 215 -3.29 24.77 8.77
N MET A 216 -2.71 25.22 9.88
CA MET A 216 -3.45 25.89 10.95
C MET A 216 -2.73 27.16 11.40
N TYR A 217 -3.49 28.15 11.84
CA TYR A 217 -2.95 29.24 12.66
C TYR A 217 -3.04 28.86 14.13
N LYS A 218 -1.92 28.98 14.85
CA LYS A 218 -1.75 28.53 16.22
C LYS A 218 -1.22 29.63 17.13
N ILE A 219 -1.71 29.69 18.37
CA ILE A 219 -1.10 30.41 19.49
C ILE A 219 -0.90 29.42 20.63
N THR A 220 0.31 29.35 21.18
CA THR A 220 0.68 28.37 22.22
C THR A 220 1.05 29.07 23.51
N LYS A 221 0.44 28.65 24.61
CA LYS A 221 0.75 29.06 25.99
C LYS A 221 1.60 27.99 26.66
N LEU A 222 2.65 28.39 27.37
CA LEU A 222 3.32 27.51 28.33
C LEU A 222 2.47 27.44 29.62
N VAL A 223 1.90 26.29 29.92
CA VAL A 223 0.99 26.11 31.07
C VAL A 223 1.75 25.73 32.32
N ALA A 224 2.72 24.84 32.19
CA ALA A 224 3.56 24.39 33.29
C ALA A 224 4.90 23.89 32.76
N GLU A 225 5.89 23.83 33.65
CA GLU A 225 7.18 23.20 33.39
C GLU A 225 7.58 22.31 34.55
N LYS A 226 8.37 21.28 34.26
CA LYS A 226 9.03 20.43 35.26
C LYS A 226 10.43 20.11 34.78
N PHE A 227 11.33 19.85 35.72
CA PHE A 227 12.64 19.26 35.44
C PHE A 227 12.59 17.81 35.91
N ILE A 228 12.54 16.89 34.96
CA ILE A 228 12.47 15.44 35.22
C ILE A 228 13.74 14.77 34.73
N PRO A 229 14.19 13.67 35.35
CA PRO A 229 15.24 12.84 34.79
C PRO A 229 14.94 12.45 33.34
N ASP A 230 15.92 12.46 32.45
CA ASP A 230 15.73 12.00 31.06
C ASP A 230 15.31 10.53 31.00
N SER A 231 15.90 9.72 31.88
CA SER A 231 15.54 8.31 32.04
C SER A 231 15.78 7.86 33.47
N VAL A 232 15.03 6.83 33.86
CA VAL A 232 15.13 6.18 35.17
C VAL A 232 15.45 4.71 34.96
N LYS A 233 16.22 4.15 35.87
CA LYS A 233 16.43 2.72 36.03
C LYS A 233 15.87 2.33 37.39
N ALA A 234 15.06 1.28 37.42
CA ALA A 234 14.42 0.80 38.64
C ALA A 234 14.42 -0.72 38.67
N ARG A 235 14.19 -1.31 39.84
CA ARG A 235 13.82 -2.72 39.96
C ARG A 235 12.51 -2.86 40.70
N HIS A 236 11.77 -3.92 40.40
CA HIS A 236 10.46 -4.15 41.03
C HIS A 236 10.18 -5.61 41.38
N ILE A 237 9.22 -5.80 42.30
CA ILE A 237 8.54 -7.08 42.55
C ILE A 237 7.05 -6.82 42.29
N LEU A 238 6.45 -7.54 41.34
CA LEU A 238 5.04 -7.40 40.98
C LEU A 238 4.18 -8.47 41.66
N ILE A 239 3.33 -8.05 42.61
CA ILE A 239 2.36 -8.89 43.31
C ILE A 239 0.98 -8.74 42.65
N PRO A 240 0.46 -9.74 41.94
CA PRO A 240 -0.86 -9.67 41.33
C PRO A 240 -1.95 -10.00 42.35
N PHE A 241 -3.18 -9.59 42.04
CA PHE A 241 -4.38 -10.01 42.75
C PHE A 241 -5.47 -10.46 41.76
N VAL A 242 -6.48 -11.17 42.25
CA VAL A 242 -7.63 -11.61 41.44
C VAL A 242 -8.30 -10.40 40.79
N GLY A 243 -8.27 -10.34 39.45
CA GLY A 243 -8.83 -9.23 38.66
C GLY A 243 -7.81 -8.21 38.13
N SER A 244 -6.54 -8.28 38.57
CA SER A 244 -5.45 -7.51 37.96
C SER A 244 -5.03 -8.08 36.60
N ARG A 245 -4.47 -7.25 35.72
CA ARG A 245 -4.05 -7.64 34.35
C ARG A 245 -2.89 -8.65 34.33
N ALA A 246 -2.10 -8.73 35.41
CA ALA A 246 -1.05 -9.74 35.55
C ALA A 246 -1.50 -10.99 36.33
N ALA A 247 -2.80 -11.14 36.63
CA ALA A 247 -3.32 -12.33 37.27
C ALA A 247 -3.12 -13.56 36.38
N THR A 248 -2.68 -14.66 36.99
CA THR A 248 -2.52 -15.97 36.35
C THR A 248 -3.53 -16.95 36.93
N ALA A 249 -3.60 -18.18 36.39
CA ALA A 249 -4.45 -19.23 36.93
C ALA A 249 -4.15 -19.56 38.42
N ASP A 250 -2.93 -19.27 38.88
CA ASP A 250 -2.49 -19.52 40.25
C ASP A 250 -2.72 -18.33 41.20
N THR A 251 -3.16 -17.18 40.68
CA THR A 251 -3.41 -15.98 41.49
C THR A 251 -4.67 -16.15 42.33
N LYS A 252 -4.49 -16.41 43.64
CA LYS A 252 -5.58 -16.62 44.61
C LYS A 252 -5.78 -15.44 45.59
N GLN A 253 -4.85 -14.49 45.62
CA GLN A 253 -4.88 -13.39 46.59
C GLN A 253 -5.92 -12.33 46.20
N THR A 254 -6.65 -11.82 47.19
CA THR A 254 -7.47 -10.60 47.04
C THR A 254 -6.59 -9.35 46.95
N GLU A 255 -7.14 -8.23 46.49
CA GLU A 255 -6.39 -6.96 46.43
C GLU A 255 -5.79 -6.57 47.79
N ALA A 256 -6.55 -6.70 48.88
CA ALA A 256 -6.08 -6.41 50.23
C ALA A 256 -4.93 -7.34 50.68
N GLN A 257 -4.98 -8.62 50.30
CA GLN A 257 -3.93 -9.60 50.61
C GLN A 257 -2.65 -9.34 49.81
N ALA A 258 -2.79 -8.99 48.52
CA ALA A 258 -1.66 -8.62 47.67
C ALA A 258 -0.98 -7.34 48.19
N LYS A 259 -1.77 -6.35 48.63
CA LYS A 259 -1.23 -5.15 49.28
C LYS A 259 -0.46 -5.48 50.55
N ALA A 260 -1.04 -6.30 51.44
CA ALA A 260 -0.38 -6.70 52.68
C ALA A 260 0.93 -7.46 52.41
N THR A 261 0.95 -8.30 51.38
CA THR A 261 2.16 -8.99 50.90
C THR A 261 3.20 -7.97 50.43
N ALA A 262 2.84 -7.04 49.54
CA ALA A 262 3.75 -6.02 49.04
C ALA A 262 4.32 -5.12 50.16
N ASP A 263 3.50 -4.71 51.13
CA ASP A 263 3.92 -3.90 52.28
C ASP A 263 4.90 -4.68 53.20
N SER A 264 4.67 -5.98 53.38
CA SER A 264 5.57 -6.85 54.14
C SER A 264 6.92 -7.01 53.44
N LEU A 265 6.92 -7.24 52.12
CA LEU A 265 8.14 -7.32 51.32
C LEU A 265 8.92 -5.99 51.35
N LEU A 266 8.22 -4.85 51.23
CA LEU A 266 8.84 -3.53 51.33
C LEU A 266 9.52 -3.34 52.71
N THR A 267 8.89 -3.81 53.79
CA THR A 267 9.47 -3.72 55.15
C THR A 267 10.78 -4.50 55.24
N ILE A 268 10.80 -5.75 54.76
CA ILE A 268 12.01 -6.59 54.72
C ILE A 268 13.12 -5.92 53.89
N ILE A 269 12.78 -5.36 52.74
CA ILE A 269 13.74 -4.70 51.82
C ILE A 269 14.28 -3.40 52.42
N LYS A 270 13.44 -2.64 53.15
CA LYS A 270 13.89 -1.43 53.86
C LYS A 270 14.89 -1.76 54.96
N ASP A 271 14.69 -2.86 55.68
CA ASP A 271 15.61 -3.31 56.73
C ASP A 271 16.90 -3.90 56.15
N ASN A 272 16.81 -4.61 55.01
CA ASN A 272 17.97 -5.14 54.31
C ASN A 272 17.77 -5.21 52.78
N ARG A 273 18.33 -4.23 52.06
CA ARG A 273 18.24 -4.13 50.59
C ARG A 273 18.84 -5.31 49.83
N SER A 274 19.77 -6.06 50.44
CA SER A 274 20.35 -7.25 49.79
C SER A 274 19.32 -8.37 49.60
N LYS A 275 18.20 -8.32 50.34
CA LYS A 275 17.11 -9.29 50.24
C LYS A 275 16.21 -9.11 49.04
N PHE A 276 16.36 -8.04 48.25
CA PHE A 276 15.47 -7.79 47.10
C PHE A 276 15.44 -8.99 46.13
N VAL A 277 16.62 -9.51 45.77
CA VAL A 277 16.75 -10.62 44.81
C VAL A 277 16.15 -11.91 45.37
N ASP A 278 16.34 -12.17 46.67
CA ASP A 278 15.78 -13.32 47.39
C ASP A 278 14.23 -13.32 47.38
N LEU A 279 13.59 -12.17 47.14
CA LEU A 279 12.14 -12.00 47.19
C LEU A 279 11.48 -11.96 45.79
N LEU A 280 12.25 -12.14 44.70
CA LEU A 280 11.72 -12.15 43.33
C LEU A 280 10.79 -13.33 43.04
N ASP A 281 10.84 -14.39 43.85
CA ASP A 281 9.92 -15.52 43.74
C ASP A 281 8.45 -15.10 43.94
N PHE A 282 8.21 -14.02 44.68
CA PHE A 282 6.87 -13.43 44.84
C PHE A 282 6.40 -12.64 43.61
N SER A 283 7.32 -12.24 42.73
CA SER A 283 7.01 -11.48 41.52
C SER A 283 6.47 -12.40 40.41
N VAL A 284 5.39 -11.96 39.76
CA VAL A 284 4.87 -12.63 38.55
C VAL A 284 5.48 -12.15 37.25
N ASP A 285 6.26 -11.07 37.28
CA ASP A 285 7.04 -10.62 36.12
C ASP A 285 8.33 -11.43 36.00
N LYS A 286 8.24 -12.60 35.35
CA LYS A 286 9.39 -13.50 35.19
C LYS A 286 10.50 -12.92 34.31
N VAL A 287 10.19 -12.00 33.40
CA VAL A 287 11.17 -11.43 32.47
C VAL A 287 12.13 -10.48 33.19
N SER A 288 11.61 -9.59 34.05
CA SER A 288 12.51 -8.75 34.85
C SER A 288 13.22 -9.55 35.96
N ASN A 289 12.58 -10.59 36.50
CA ASN A 289 13.19 -11.46 37.52
C ASN A 289 14.50 -12.12 37.05
N GLU A 290 14.59 -12.52 35.78
CA GLU A 290 15.84 -13.05 35.17
C GLU A 290 17.00 -12.05 35.26
N LYS A 291 16.69 -10.77 35.46
CA LYS A 291 17.63 -9.66 35.60
C LYS A 291 17.55 -9.03 36.99
N GLU A 292 17.35 -9.83 38.03
CA GLU A 292 17.28 -9.37 39.41
C GLU A 292 16.15 -8.36 39.68
N GLY A 293 15.06 -8.44 38.91
CA GLY A 293 13.91 -7.54 38.96
C GLY A 293 14.14 -6.20 38.25
N VAL A 294 15.29 -6.03 37.57
CA VAL A 294 15.71 -4.76 36.98
C VAL A 294 14.98 -4.46 35.68
N LEU A 295 14.38 -3.27 35.64
CA LEU A 295 13.92 -2.58 34.44
C LEU A 295 15.01 -1.57 34.06
N ASP A 296 15.70 -1.84 32.94
CA ASP A 296 16.80 -1.00 32.46
C ASP A 296 16.31 0.39 32.01
N TRP A 297 17.23 1.34 31.77
CA TRP A 297 16.91 2.75 31.52
C TRP A 297 15.71 2.97 30.58
N TYR A 298 14.65 3.58 31.11
CA TYR A 298 13.44 3.92 30.37
C TYR A 298 13.08 5.41 30.48
N ALA A 299 12.47 5.96 29.44
CA ALA A 299 12.04 7.37 29.37
C ALA A 299 10.66 7.59 30.04
N TYR A 300 10.31 8.86 30.29
CA TYR A 300 9.11 9.24 31.06
C TYR A 300 7.82 8.52 30.61
N ASN A 301 7.57 8.41 29.31
CA ASN A 301 6.30 7.83 28.81
C ASN A 301 6.34 6.30 28.57
N ALA A 302 7.36 5.59 29.06
CA ALA A 302 7.53 4.16 28.81
C ALA A 302 6.73 3.25 29.77
N MET A 303 6.31 3.76 30.93
CA MET A 303 5.65 3.00 31.99
C MET A 303 4.23 3.54 32.26
N VAL A 304 3.39 2.72 32.89
CA VAL A 304 2.05 3.14 33.34
C VAL A 304 2.14 4.32 34.33
N PRO A 305 1.14 5.22 34.36
CA PRO A 305 1.23 6.49 35.08
C PRO A 305 1.70 6.37 36.52
N GLU A 306 1.15 5.45 37.31
CA GLU A 306 1.44 5.34 38.73
C GLU A 306 2.89 4.89 38.99
N PHE A 307 3.39 3.92 38.21
CA PHE A 307 4.78 3.44 38.30
C PHE A 307 5.77 4.52 37.81
N ARG A 308 5.44 5.17 36.68
CA ARG A 308 6.21 6.28 36.14
C ARG A 308 6.34 7.39 37.18
N ASP A 309 5.22 7.85 37.74
CA ASP A 309 5.20 8.99 38.65
C ASP A 309 6.04 8.69 39.90
N PHE A 310 5.93 7.47 40.47
CA PHE A 310 6.81 7.06 41.57
C PHE A 310 8.30 7.14 41.18
N THR A 311 8.68 6.60 40.03
CA THR A 311 10.10 6.47 39.65
C THR A 311 10.75 7.77 39.16
N PHE A 312 9.97 8.71 38.62
CA PHE A 312 10.47 10.01 38.15
C PHE A 312 10.30 11.15 39.15
N GLU A 313 9.34 11.07 40.09
CA GLU A 313 9.10 12.13 41.08
C GLU A 313 9.85 11.91 42.41
N ASN A 314 10.33 10.69 42.68
CA ASN A 314 11.20 10.37 43.82
C ASN A 314 12.69 10.36 43.43
N LYS A 315 13.58 10.02 44.37
CA LYS A 315 15.05 10.06 44.20
C LYS A 315 15.64 8.66 44.03
N THR A 316 16.82 8.60 43.41
CA THR A 316 17.63 7.36 43.40
C THR A 316 17.81 6.83 44.82
N GLY A 317 17.51 5.55 45.01
CA GLY A 317 17.51 4.87 46.30
C GLY A 317 16.15 4.80 46.99
N ASP A 318 15.13 5.54 46.56
CA ASP A 318 13.81 5.47 47.20
C ASP A 318 13.11 4.13 46.92
N LEU A 319 12.33 3.69 47.91
CA LEU A 319 11.63 2.41 47.97
C LEU A 319 10.14 2.63 48.28
N GLY A 320 9.24 1.98 47.55
CA GLY A 320 7.80 2.16 47.76
C GLY A 320 6.92 1.06 47.16
N VAL A 321 5.65 1.03 47.58
CA VAL A 321 4.61 0.20 46.97
C VAL A 321 3.69 1.07 46.13
N VAL A 322 3.47 0.69 44.89
CA VAL A 322 2.57 1.38 43.95
C VAL A 322 1.54 0.41 43.39
N LYS A 323 0.27 0.81 43.39
CA LYS A 323 -0.80 0.06 42.73
C LYS A 323 -0.90 0.48 41.27
N THR A 324 -0.98 -0.49 40.36
CA THR A 324 -1.32 -0.29 38.94
C THR A 324 -2.41 -1.30 38.55
N ASP A 325 -2.89 -1.23 37.31
CA ASP A 325 -3.78 -2.26 36.74
C ASP A 325 -3.15 -3.67 36.71
N PHE A 326 -1.82 -3.77 36.78
CA PHE A 326 -1.10 -5.05 36.79
C PHE A 326 -0.99 -5.66 38.19
N GLY A 327 -1.17 -4.88 39.26
CA GLY A 327 -1.00 -5.36 40.64
C GLY A 327 -0.31 -4.33 41.53
N PHE A 328 0.27 -4.80 42.64
CA PHE A 328 1.12 -3.98 43.51
C PHE A 328 2.59 -4.19 43.16
N HIS A 329 3.28 -3.10 42.87
CA HIS A 329 4.71 -3.08 42.58
C HIS A 329 5.47 -2.62 43.81
N VAL A 330 6.37 -3.44 44.34
CA VAL A 330 7.40 -3.00 45.29
C VAL A 330 8.59 -2.52 44.46
N ILE A 331 8.88 -1.22 44.49
CA ILE A 331 9.81 -0.57 43.56
C ILE A 331 11.03 -0.03 44.32
N GLU A 332 12.22 -0.20 43.74
CA GLU A 332 13.44 0.53 44.10
C GLU A 332 13.97 1.31 42.90
N ILE A 333 14.26 2.61 43.09
CA ILE A 333 14.90 3.43 42.06
C ILE A 333 16.40 3.20 42.12
N LEU A 334 16.98 2.63 41.06
CA LEU A 334 18.40 2.28 40.97
C LEU A 334 19.26 3.40 40.39
N GLY A 335 18.68 4.27 39.56
CA GLY A 335 19.40 5.40 38.99
C GLY A 335 18.49 6.35 38.22
N GLN A 336 18.90 7.60 38.16
CA GLN A 336 18.25 8.65 37.38
C GLN A 336 19.33 9.37 36.57
N LYS A 337 19.09 9.61 35.28
CA LYS A 337 19.98 10.46 34.46
C LYS A 337 19.73 11.94 34.74
N GLU A 338 20.55 12.78 34.13
CA GLU A 338 20.42 14.24 34.18
C GLU A 338 18.99 14.69 33.91
N LYS A 339 18.58 15.72 34.66
CA LYS A 339 17.24 16.26 34.51
C LYS A 339 17.19 17.16 33.30
N SER A 340 16.23 16.93 32.43
CA SER A 340 15.87 17.86 31.36
C SER A 340 14.56 18.55 31.67
N ARG A 341 14.40 19.70 31.02
CA ARG A 341 13.16 20.48 31.12
C ARG A 341 12.12 19.86 30.20
N VAL A 342 10.94 19.63 30.75
CA VAL A 342 9.74 19.24 30.02
C VAL A 342 8.66 20.27 30.26
N VAL A 343 7.83 20.48 29.25
CA VAL A 343 6.85 21.56 29.23
C VAL A 343 5.47 21.00 28.98
N LYS A 344 4.46 21.61 29.59
CA LYS A 344 3.06 21.38 29.28
C LYS A 344 2.55 22.62 28.57
N VAL A 345 1.93 22.43 27.40
CA VAL A 345 1.49 23.54 26.55
C VAL A 345 0.00 23.45 26.25
N ALA A 346 -0.63 24.61 26.10
CA ALA A 346 -1.98 24.74 25.58
C ALA A 346 -1.92 25.49 24.25
N THR A 347 -2.41 24.85 23.18
CA THR A 347 -2.35 25.42 21.83
C THR A 347 -3.75 25.69 21.32
N LEU A 348 -4.07 26.97 21.13
CA LEU A 348 -5.24 27.41 20.38
C LEU A 348 -4.90 27.32 18.90
N ALA A 349 -5.52 26.40 18.18
CA ALA A 349 -5.34 26.16 16.76
C ALA A 349 -6.67 26.26 15.99
N ARG A 350 -6.63 26.95 14.84
CA ARG A 350 -7.72 26.99 13.85
C ARG A 350 -7.21 26.58 12.48
N THR A 351 -7.93 25.66 11.86
CA THR A 351 -7.65 25.16 10.50
C THR A 351 -7.83 26.28 9.50
N ILE A 352 -6.95 26.32 8.51
CA ILE A 352 -7.07 27.22 7.37
C ILE A 352 -8.01 26.56 6.36
N GLU A 353 -9.19 27.13 6.22
CA GLU A 353 -10.27 26.64 5.36
C GLU A 353 -10.74 27.78 4.44
N PRO A 354 -11.17 27.48 3.21
CA PRO A 354 -11.74 28.49 2.33
C PRO A 354 -13.04 29.05 2.91
N SER A 355 -13.27 30.35 2.76
CA SER A 355 -14.56 30.96 3.12
C SER A 355 -15.66 30.58 2.13
N GLU A 356 -16.92 30.83 2.52
CA GLU A 356 -18.07 30.72 1.62
C GLU A 356 -17.86 31.53 0.33
N THR A 357 -17.27 32.73 0.43
CA THR A 357 -16.95 33.54 -0.76
C THR A 357 -15.96 32.86 -1.70
N THR A 358 -14.91 32.22 -1.14
CA THR A 358 -13.94 31.47 -1.94
C THR A 358 -14.59 30.26 -2.60
N ILE A 359 -15.41 29.51 -1.85
CA ILE A 359 -16.15 28.34 -2.36
C ILE A 359 -17.10 28.77 -3.49
N ASP A 360 -17.88 29.84 -3.31
CA ASP A 360 -18.79 30.38 -4.32
C ASP A 360 -18.05 30.83 -5.58
N ASN A 361 -16.89 31.48 -5.44
CA ASN A 361 -16.05 31.88 -6.57
C ASN A 361 -15.52 30.68 -7.36
N VAL A 362 -15.11 29.61 -6.67
CA VAL A 362 -14.69 28.36 -7.30
C VAL A 362 -15.87 27.74 -8.05
N PHE A 363 -17.04 27.60 -7.42
CA PHE A 363 -18.25 27.08 -8.05
C PHE A 363 -18.65 27.88 -9.31
N ASN A 364 -18.61 29.21 -9.23
CA ASN A 364 -18.90 30.10 -10.35
C ASN A 364 -17.88 29.94 -11.49
N SER A 365 -16.61 29.79 -11.17
CA SER A 365 -15.54 29.60 -12.16
C SER A 365 -15.67 28.25 -12.86
N THR A 366 -15.95 27.19 -12.09
CA THR A 366 -16.23 25.85 -12.64
C THR A 366 -17.45 25.88 -13.56
N SER A 367 -18.53 26.56 -13.15
CA SER A 367 -19.75 26.65 -13.95
C SER A 367 -19.54 27.43 -15.26
N LYS A 368 -18.73 28.51 -15.23
CA LYS A 368 -18.32 29.23 -16.45
C LYS A 368 -17.53 28.35 -17.40
N PHE A 369 -16.61 27.53 -16.88
CA PHE A 369 -15.84 26.59 -17.68
C PHE A 369 -16.74 25.53 -18.32
N GLU A 370 -17.67 24.95 -17.57
CA GLU A 370 -18.64 23.96 -18.06
C GLU A 370 -19.51 24.51 -19.21
N ILE A 371 -19.87 25.80 -19.17
CA ILE A 371 -20.59 26.47 -20.28
C ILE A 371 -19.66 26.72 -21.47
N ALA A 372 -18.40 27.11 -21.23
CA ALA A 372 -17.45 27.43 -22.30
C ALA A 372 -17.15 26.20 -23.19
N VAL A 373 -16.95 25.04 -22.58
CA VAL A 373 -16.64 23.77 -23.28
C VAL A 373 -17.81 23.20 -24.09
N GLN A 374 -19.03 23.75 -23.96
CA GLN A 374 -20.14 23.38 -24.85
C GLN A 374 -19.98 23.96 -26.27
N ASN A 375 -19.23 25.06 -26.41
CA ASN A 375 -19.10 25.80 -27.67
C ASN A 375 -17.64 25.95 -28.15
N LYS A 376 -16.69 25.42 -27.38
CA LYS A 376 -15.24 25.53 -27.63
C LYS A 376 -14.55 24.19 -27.41
N ASP A 377 -13.38 24.02 -28.02
CA ASP A 377 -12.49 22.92 -27.69
C ASP A 377 -12.08 22.96 -26.21
N PHE A 378 -12.01 21.79 -25.59
CA PHE A 378 -11.76 21.65 -24.16
C PHE A 378 -10.39 22.23 -23.74
N GLN A 379 -9.36 22.05 -24.58
CA GLN A 379 -8.02 22.59 -24.32
C GLN A 379 -7.99 24.11 -24.44
N ASP A 380 -8.73 24.68 -25.39
CA ASP A 380 -8.76 26.13 -25.59
C ASP A 380 -9.54 26.82 -24.47
N ALA A 381 -10.66 26.25 -24.02
CA ALA A 381 -11.37 26.71 -22.84
C ALA A 381 -10.49 26.64 -21.58
N ALA A 382 -9.66 25.60 -21.45
CA ALA A 382 -8.78 25.41 -20.30
C ALA A 382 -7.67 26.46 -20.26
N LYS A 383 -7.09 26.79 -21.42
CA LYS A 383 -6.11 27.89 -21.54
C LYS A 383 -6.73 29.24 -21.14
N GLU A 384 -7.93 29.55 -21.61
CA GLU A 384 -8.63 30.80 -21.26
C GLU A 384 -8.93 30.88 -19.75
N ALA A 385 -9.35 29.77 -19.14
CA ALA A 385 -9.60 29.67 -17.71
C ALA A 385 -8.32 29.50 -16.87
N SER A 386 -7.14 29.43 -17.49
CA SER A 386 -5.85 29.19 -16.83
C SER A 386 -5.82 27.92 -15.97
N VAL A 387 -6.49 26.85 -16.43
CA VAL A 387 -6.49 25.53 -15.80
C VAL A 387 -5.76 24.51 -16.68
N GLU A 388 -5.10 23.55 -16.04
CA GLU A 388 -4.34 22.50 -16.74
C GLU A 388 -5.23 21.31 -17.11
N VAL A 389 -5.19 20.89 -18.38
CA VAL A 389 -5.87 19.66 -18.83
C VAL A 389 -4.99 18.45 -18.58
N LYS A 390 -5.55 17.48 -17.86
CA LYS A 390 -4.88 16.21 -17.51
C LYS A 390 -5.54 15.05 -18.27
N PRO A 391 -4.81 14.36 -19.17
CA PRO A 391 -5.33 13.20 -19.87
C PRO A 391 -5.19 11.92 -19.03
N VAL A 392 -6.20 11.05 -19.12
CA VAL A 392 -6.19 9.71 -18.53
C VAL A 392 -6.73 8.74 -19.57
N ASN A 393 -5.91 7.77 -19.95
CA ASN A 393 -6.23 6.80 -21.00
C ASN A 393 -6.42 5.40 -20.40
N ASN A 394 -7.17 4.57 -21.11
CA ASN A 394 -7.38 3.16 -20.82
C ASN A 394 -8.04 2.89 -19.45
N ILE A 395 -9.00 3.74 -19.07
CA ILE A 395 -9.85 3.51 -17.90
C ILE A 395 -10.77 2.35 -18.22
N LYS A 396 -10.76 1.31 -17.38
CA LYS A 396 -11.63 0.14 -17.51
C LYS A 396 -12.90 0.32 -16.69
N GLU A 397 -13.94 -0.39 -17.09
CA GLU A 397 -15.29 -0.27 -16.50
C GLU A 397 -15.34 -0.56 -15.00
N LEU A 398 -14.38 -1.32 -14.47
CA LEU A 398 -14.29 -1.69 -13.04
C LEU A 398 -13.22 -0.91 -12.27
N ASP A 399 -12.58 0.06 -12.89
CA ASP A 399 -11.60 0.88 -12.17
C ASP A 399 -12.30 1.74 -11.11
N GLU A 400 -11.68 1.85 -9.94
CA GLU A 400 -12.18 2.68 -8.83
C GLU A 400 -11.43 4.01 -8.72
N ASN A 401 -10.21 4.06 -9.25
CA ASN A 401 -9.30 5.18 -9.10
C ASN A 401 -9.02 5.84 -10.45
N ILE A 402 -9.05 7.18 -10.46
CA ILE A 402 -8.59 7.99 -11.59
C ILE A 402 -7.25 8.61 -11.21
N PRO A 403 -6.17 8.36 -11.97
CA PRO A 403 -4.87 9.02 -11.77
C PRO A 403 -5.02 10.55 -11.64
N GLY A 404 -4.51 11.11 -10.55
CA GLY A 404 -4.59 12.55 -10.25
C GLY A 404 -5.86 13.01 -9.52
N LEU A 405 -6.91 12.17 -9.43
CA LEU A 405 -8.15 12.46 -8.69
C LEU A 405 -8.45 11.46 -7.56
N GLY A 406 -7.74 10.33 -7.51
CA GLY A 406 -7.94 9.29 -6.49
C GLY A 406 -9.22 8.50 -6.76
N SER A 407 -9.90 8.08 -5.67
CA SER A 407 -11.09 7.22 -5.73
C SER A 407 -12.30 7.97 -6.32
N GLN A 408 -12.58 7.78 -7.61
CA GLN A 408 -13.61 8.48 -8.36
C GLN A 408 -14.48 7.54 -9.20
N ARG A 409 -15.10 6.56 -8.54
CA ARG A 409 -15.99 5.58 -9.19
C ARG A 409 -17.14 6.22 -9.98
N SER A 410 -17.65 7.36 -9.53
CA SER A 410 -18.72 8.11 -10.21
C SER A 410 -18.32 8.62 -11.60
N ILE A 411 -17.06 9.03 -11.78
CA ILE A 411 -16.52 9.47 -13.08
C ILE A 411 -16.44 8.26 -14.03
N VAL A 412 -15.90 7.14 -13.54
CA VAL A 412 -15.80 5.89 -14.34
C VAL A 412 -17.19 5.44 -14.79
N ARG A 413 -18.15 5.33 -13.86
CA ARG A 413 -19.52 4.92 -14.19
C ARG A 413 -20.17 5.81 -15.24
N TRP A 414 -20.03 7.12 -15.10
CA TRP A 414 -20.58 8.05 -16.10
C TRP A 414 -19.92 7.88 -17.47
N ALA A 415 -18.60 7.70 -17.53
CA ALA A 415 -17.88 7.50 -18.80
C ALA A 415 -18.32 6.21 -19.55
N PHE A 416 -18.84 5.22 -18.82
CA PHE A 416 -19.37 3.96 -19.35
C PHE A 416 -20.91 3.91 -19.37
N GLU A 417 -21.61 4.98 -18.96
CA GLU A 417 -23.07 5.04 -18.94
C GLU A 417 -23.65 5.00 -20.36
N ASP A 418 -24.78 4.30 -20.51
CA ASP A 418 -25.48 4.20 -21.80
C ASP A 418 -25.86 5.59 -22.30
N GLY A 419 -25.39 5.94 -23.50
CA GLY A 419 -25.64 7.23 -24.13
C GLY A 419 -24.51 8.25 -24.01
N THR A 420 -23.50 7.98 -23.17
CA THR A 420 -22.26 8.78 -23.11
C THR A 420 -21.47 8.64 -24.42
N LYS A 421 -21.05 9.77 -24.99
CA LYS A 421 -20.34 9.87 -26.27
C LYS A 421 -19.00 10.57 -26.11
N VAL A 422 -18.13 10.35 -27.09
CA VAL A 422 -16.90 11.15 -27.23
C VAL A 422 -17.26 12.63 -27.34
N GLY A 423 -16.63 13.46 -26.52
CA GLY A 423 -16.88 14.89 -26.41
C GLY A 423 -17.80 15.28 -25.26
N ASP A 424 -18.58 14.35 -24.68
CA ASP A 424 -19.46 14.65 -23.56
C ASP A 424 -18.66 15.13 -22.36
N VAL A 425 -19.20 16.15 -21.67
CA VAL A 425 -18.57 16.80 -20.52
C VAL A 425 -19.49 16.76 -19.31
N LYS A 426 -18.93 16.52 -18.13
CA LYS A 426 -19.66 16.58 -16.86
C LYS A 426 -18.78 17.06 -15.71
N ARG A 427 -19.37 17.86 -14.82
CA ARG A 427 -18.77 18.25 -13.54
C ARG A 427 -19.01 17.21 -12.45
N PHE A 428 -17.99 16.97 -11.63
CA PHE A 428 -18.03 16.13 -10.44
C PHE A 428 -17.47 16.90 -9.24
N SER A 429 -18.09 16.72 -8.06
CA SER A 429 -17.51 17.18 -6.80
C SER A 429 -16.47 16.17 -6.33
N ILE A 430 -15.32 16.68 -5.92
CA ILE A 430 -14.17 15.92 -5.43
C ILE A 430 -14.01 16.23 -3.94
N PRO A 431 -14.37 15.30 -3.03
CA PRO A 431 -14.35 15.56 -1.59
C PRO A 431 -12.99 16.06 -1.10
N GLY A 432 -13.01 17.17 -0.36
CA GLY A 432 -11.81 17.81 0.21
C GLY A 432 -10.88 18.47 -0.81
N VAL A 433 -11.29 18.57 -2.09
CA VAL A 433 -10.50 19.20 -3.16
C VAL A 433 -11.29 20.29 -3.85
N GLY A 434 -12.56 20.06 -4.21
CA GLY A 434 -13.39 21.02 -4.94
C GLY A 434 -14.13 20.34 -6.09
N TYR A 435 -13.87 20.72 -7.34
CA TYR A 435 -14.53 20.15 -8.51
C TYR A 435 -13.56 19.66 -9.58
N ALA A 436 -13.98 18.64 -10.33
CA ALA A 436 -13.37 18.25 -11.60
C ALA A 436 -14.40 18.39 -12.72
N VAL A 437 -13.99 18.97 -13.84
CA VAL A 437 -14.79 18.94 -15.08
C VAL A 437 -14.10 17.96 -16.02
N VAL A 438 -14.83 16.92 -16.42
CA VAL A 438 -14.30 15.76 -17.12
C VAL A 438 -14.96 15.66 -18.49
N GLN A 439 -14.16 15.43 -19.53
CA GLN A 439 -14.61 15.15 -20.89
C GLN A 439 -14.22 13.73 -21.30
N VAL A 440 -15.12 12.99 -21.94
CA VAL A 440 -14.74 11.73 -22.62
C VAL A 440 -14.00 12.03 -23.91
N SER A 441 -12.75 11.63 -24.02
CA SER A 441 -11.90 11.88 -25.20
C SER A 441 -11.86 10.71 -26.18
N ALA A 442 -12.08 9.47 -25.71
CA ALA A 442 -12.24 8.30 -26.58
C ALA A 442 -13.10 7.21 -25.94
N ILE A 443 -13.80 6.46 -26.80
CA ILE A 443 -14.54 5.25 -26.47
C ILE A 443 -13.89 4.09 -27.22
N ASN A 444 -13.29 3.16 -26.47
CA ASN A 444 -12.66 1.96 -27.04
C ASN A 444 -13.55 0.76 -26.74
N GLU A 445 -14.04 0.12 -27.80
CA GLU A 445 -14.86 -1.08 -27.68
C GLU A 445 -14.02 -2.32 -27.39
N LYS A 446 -14.63 -3.30 -26.72
CA LYS A 446 -14.02 -4.62 -26.54
C LYS A 446 -13.81 -5.28 -27.91
N GLY A 447 -12.64 -5.89 -28.11
CA GLY A 447 -12.34 -6.61 -29.34
C GLY A 447 -10.88 -6.52 -29.72
N LEU A 448 -10.59 -6.54 -31.02
CA LEU A 448 -9.23 -6.38 -31.52
C LEU A 448 -8.81 -4.91 -31.45
N MET A 449 -7.57 -4.68 -31.01
CA MET A 449 -6.94 -3.37 -31.06
C MET A 449 -7.05 -2.76 -32.46
N SER A 450 -7.26 -1.45 -32.53
CA SER A 450 -7.18 -0.70 -33.78
C SER A 450 -5.78 -0.82 -34.39
N THR A 451 -5.67 -0.61 -35.71
CA THR A 451 -4.36 -0.63 -36.40
C THR A 451 -3.38 0.37 -35.80
N GLU A 452 -3.89 1.51 -35.33
CA GLU A 452 -3.14 2.60 -34.70
C GLU A 452 -2.58 2.16 -33.34
N ALA A 453 -3.40 1.61 -32.46
CA ALA A 453 -2.95 1.14 -31.15
C ALA A 453 -2.02 -0.08 -31.27
N ALA A 454 -2.34 -1.02 -32.17
CA ALA A 454 -1.56 -2.22 -32.39
C ALA A 454 -0.20 -1.95 -33.06
N SER A 455 -0.05 -0.82 -33.76
CA SER A 455 1.15 -0.47 -34.54
C SER A 455 2.45 -0.58 -33.73
N VAL A 456 2.43 -0.15 -32.46
CA VAL A 456 3.59 -0.17 -31.56
C VAL A 456 4.16 -1.59 -31.39
N THR A 457 3.28 -2.59 -31.36
CA THR A 457 3.65 -3.99 -31.15
C THR A 457 3.75 -4.78 -32.46
N ALA A 458 2.91 -4.47 -33.45
CA ALA A 458 2.82 -5.22 -34.70
C ALA A 458 3.91 -4.84 -35.71
N ILE A 459 4.24 -3.54 -35.84
CA ILE A 459 5.18 -3.06 -36.86
C ILE A 459 6.57 -3.73 -36.73
N PRO A 460 7.19 -3.84 -35.54
CA PRO A 460 8.49 -4.50 -35.41
C PRO A 460 8.48 -5.95 -35.89
N GLU A 461 7.42 -6.71 -35.56
CA GLU A 461 7.27 -8.12 -35.96
C GLU A 461 7.01 -8.26 -37.46
N ILE A 462 6.18 -7.39 -38.05
CA ILE A 462 5.94 -7.38 -39.50
C ILE A 462 7.23 -7.05 -40.25
N ARG A 463 7.99 -6.04 -39.80
CA ARG A 463 9.29 -5.72 -40.41
C ARG A 463 10.24 -6.90 -40.35
N LYS A 464 10.28 -7.60 -39.22
CA LYS A 464 11.06 -8.82 -39.05
C LYS A 464 10.67 -9.90 -40.07
N GLU A 465 9.38 -10.18 -40.24
CA GLU A 465 8.88 -11.14 -41.24
C GLU A 465 9.26 -10.73 -42.67
N LYS A 466 9.10 -9.45 -43.03
CA LYS A 466 9.47 -8.93 -44.36
C LYS A 466 10.98 -8.98 -44.61
N LYS A 467 11.79 -8.58 -43.63
CA LYS A 467 13.26 -8.64 -43.73
C LYS A 467 13.77 -10.07 -43.84
N ALA A 468 13.16 -11.02 -43.13
CA ALA A 468 13.50 -12.43 -43.28
C ALA A 468 13.28 -12.91 -44.73
N LYS A 469 12.17 -12.54 -45.35
CA LYS A 469 11.90 -12.85 -46.76
C LYS A 469 12.94 -12.23 -47.69
N MET A 470 13.24 -10.94 -47.53
CA MET A 470 14.25 -10.24 -48.34
C MET A 470 15.64 -10.87 -48.21
N ILE A 471 16.05 -11.23 -47.00
CA ILE A 471 17.33 -11.90 -46.76
C ILE A 471 17.34 -13.28 -47.43
N ARG A 472 16.27 -14.07 -47.30
CA ARG A 472 16.17 -15.39 -47.96
C ARG A 472 16.25 -15.32 -49.48
N GLU A 473 15.70 -14.28 -50.08
CA GLU A 473 15.74 -14.05 -51.54
C GLU A 473 17.13 -13.61 -52.01
N LYS A 474 17.90 -12.93 -51.16
CA LYS A 474 19.24 -12.42 -51.47
C LYS A 474 20.35 -13.46 -51.22
N VAL A 475 20.22 -14.23 -50.14
CA VAL A 475 21.19 -15.26 -49.75
C VAL A 475 21.33 -16.29 -50.87
N SER A 476 22.56 -16.57 -51.26
CA SER A 476 22.91 -17.63 -52.19
C SER A 476 23.88 -18.62 -51.54
N GLY A 477 23.79 -19.89 -51.92
CA GLY A 477 24.58 -20.96 -51.33
C GLY A 477 23.79 -21.94 -50.47
N THR A 478 24.40 -23.09 -50.23
CA THR A 478 23.84 -24.21 -49.46
C THR A 478 24.71 -24.59 -48.26
N THR A 479 25.92 -24.02 -48.15
CA THR A 479 26.86 -24.20 -47.03
C THR A 479 27.02 -22.92 -46.22
N LEU A 480 27.54 -23.03 -44.99
CA LEU A 480 27.76 -21.86 -44.14
C LEU A 480 28.74 -20.88 -44.80
N GLU A 481 29.81 -21.39 -45.41
CA GLU A 481 30.84 -20.59 -46.05
C GLU A 481 30.31 -19.82 -47.26
N GLU A 482 29.44 -20.43 -48.06
CA GLU A 482 28.80 -19.77 -49.20
C GLU A 482 27.85 -18.66 -48.75
N VAL A 483 27.00 -18.92 -47.75
CA VAL A 483 26.07 -17.93 -47.19
C VAL A 483 26.83 -16.78 -46.51
N ALA A 484 27.90 -17.10 -45.77
CA ALA A 484 28.77 -16.12 -45.15
C ALA A 484 29.38 -15.18 -46.20
N LYS A 485 29.89 -15.75 -47.30
CA LYS A 485 30.48 -14.98 -48.39
C LYS A 485 29.43 -14.14 -49.15
N SER A 486 28.23 -14.66 -49.39
CA SER A 486 27.21 -13.94 -50.17
C SER A 486 26.71 -12.69 -49.43
N GLU A 487 26.61 -12.75 -48.10
CA GLU A 487 26.11 -11.64 -47.28
C GLU A 487 27.21 -10.85 -46.57
N ASN A 488 28.49 -11.16 -46.83
CA ASN A 488 29.65 -10.55 -46.18
C ASN A 488 29.56 -10.60 -44.64
N VAL A 489 29.21 -11.77 -44.12
CA VAL A 489 29.16 -12.07 -42.69
C VAL A 489 30.15 -13.19 -42.36
N THR A 490 30.43 -13.41 -41.09
CA THR A 490 31.39 -14.45 -40.67
C THR A 490 30.68 -15.68 -40.12
N VAL A 491 31.31 -16.84 -40.32
CA VAL A 491 30.93 -18.07 -39.63
C VAL A 491 31.38 -17.96 -38.18
N SER A 492 30.44 -18.05 -37.26
CA SER A 492 30.66 -18.03 -35.81
C SER A 492 30.50 -19.44 -35.23
N SER A 493 30.95 -19.64 -33.99
CA SER A 493 30.78 -20.89 -33.26
C SER A 493 30.12 -20.65 -31.92
N ALA A 494 29.32 -21.61 -31.49
CA ALA A 494 28.72 -21.66 -30.17
C ALA A 494 28.90 -23.07 -29.63
N SER A 495 29.39 -23.17 -28.40
CA SER A 495 29.66 -24.44 -27.72
C SER A 495 28.72 -24.61 -26.54
N ALA A 496 28.45 -25.87 -26.19
CA ALA A 496 27.65 -26.27 -25.05
C ALA A 496 26.26 -25.60 -24.99
N VAL A 497 25.58 -25.41 -26.14
CA VAL A 497 24.26 -24.78 -26.21
C VAL A 497 23.18 -25.78 -25.82
N ASN A 498 22.26 -25.42 -24.92
CA ASN A 498 21.14 -26.26 -24.49
C ASN A 498 19.77 -25.66 -24.87
N MET A 499 18.72 -26.48 -24.85
CA MET A 499 17.37 -26.05 -25.20
C MET A 499 16.67 -25.27 -24.08
N LYS A 500 17.09 -25.45 -22.82
CA LYS A 500 16.53 -24.76 -21.65
C LYS A 500 16.81 -23.26 -21.68
N ASN A 501 18.04 -22.89 -22.04
CA ASN A 501 18.53 -21.52 -22.15
C ASN A 501 19.12 -21.31 -23.56
N PRO A 502 18.29 -21.20 -24.61
CA PRO A 502 18.72 -21.29 -25.99
C PRO A 502 19.40 -20.00 -26.48
N THR A 503 20.58 -19.72 -25.94
CA THR A 503 21.37 -18.52 -26.22
C THR A 503 22.61 -18.88 -27.03
N LEU A 504 22.80 -18.19 -28.14
CA LEU A 504 24.00 -18.29 -28.97
C LEU A 504 24.95 -17.15 -28.60
N SER A 505 26.22 -17.45 -28.33
CA SER A 505 27.25 -16.42 -28.12
C SER A 505 27.26 -15.46 -29.32
N GLY A 506 27.28 -14.14 -29.10
CA GLY A 506 27.25 -13.14 -30.17
C GLY A 506 25.89 -12.88 -30.84
N ALA A 507 24.93 -13.81 -30.81
CA ALA A 507 23.58 -13.62 -31.38
C ALA A 507 22.48 -13.47 -30.31
N GLY A 508 22.67 -13.96 -29.08
CA GLY A 508 21.68 -13.92 -28.00
C GLY A 508 20.63 -15.03 -28.10
N VAL A 509 19.44 -14.80 -27.54
CA VAL A 509 18.39 -15.82 -27.40
C VAL A 509 17.72 -16.16 -28.75
N GLU A 510 17.85 -17.41 -29.17
CA GLU A 510 17.49 -17.91 -30.50
C GLU A 510 16.84 -19.31 -30.44
N ALA A 511 15.71 -19.41 -29.71
CA ALA A 511 15.03 -20.68 -29.40
C ALA A 511 14.77 -21.58 -30.62
N LYS A 512 14.28 -21.01 -31.73
CA LYS A 512 13.98 -21.78 -32.96
C LYS A 512 15.26 -22.31 -33.64
N VAL A 513 16.34 -21.54 -33.60
CA VAL A 513 17.63 -21.92 -34.18
C VAL A 513 18.24 -23.06 -33.37
N VAL A 514 18.28 -22.92 -32.05
CA VAL A 514 18.77 -23.97 -31.14
C VAL A 514 17.93 -25.23 -31.27
N GLY A 515 16.60 -25.12 -31.24
CA GLY A 515 15.71 -26.27 -31.44
C GLY A 515 15.95 -26.98 -32.77
N THR A 516 16.22 -26.24 -33.85
CA THR A 516 16.57 -26.84 -35.15
C THR A 516 17.90 -27.60 -35.06
N ALA A 517 18.92 -27.05 -34.40
CA ALA A 517 20.21 -27.72 -34.23
C ALA A 517 20.08 -29.06 -33.47
N PHE A 518 19.24 -29.12 -32.43
CA PHE A 518 18.97 -30.38 -31.72
C PHE A 518 18.30 -31.44 -32.60
N GLY A 519 17.60 -31.05 -33.67
CA GLY A 519 17.00 -31.97 -34.65
C GLY A 519 17.97 -32.54 -35.70
N LEU A 520 19.17 -31.97 -35.87
CA LEU A 520 20.15 -32.36 -36.91
C LEU A 520 21.14 -33.42 -36.42
N LYS A 521 21.73 -34.20 -37.32
CA LYS A 521 22.85 -35.11 -36.96
C LYS A 521 24.16 -34.34 -36.84
N GLU A 522 25.16 -34.93 -36.16
CA GLU A 522 26.52 -34.38 -36.17
C GLU A 522 27.05 -34.32 -37.60
N GLY A 523 27.67 -33.20 -37.96
CA GLY A 523 28.15 -32.87 -39.30
C GLY A 523 27.07 -32.30 -40.23
N GLU A 524 25.79 -32.40 -39.89
CA GLU A 524 24.67 -31.96 -40.73
C GLU A 524 24.45 -30.45 -40.65
N THR A 525 24.12 -29.86 -41.80
CA THR A 525 23.84 -28.43 -41.97
C THR A 525 22.35 -28.20 -42.19
N SER A 526 21.79 -27.18 -41.53
CA SER A 526 20.39 -26.80 -41.64
C SER A 526 20.08 -26.08 -42.96
N LYS A 527 18.80 -26.02 -43.32
CA LYS A 527 18.29 -24.96 -44.21
C LYS A 527 18.29 -23.60 -43.49
N LEU A 528 17.95 -22.52 -44.20
CA LEU A 528 17.77 -21.20 -43.59
C LEU A 528 16.62 -21.20 -42.56
N ILE A 529 16.88 -20.60 -41.39
CA ILE A 529 15.97 -20.52 -40.24
C ILE A 529 15.68 -19.05 -39.94
N ASP A 530 14.40 -18.69 -39.82
CA ASP A 530 14.02 -17.34 -39.36
C ASP A 530 14.10 -17.31 -37.84
N GLY A 531 15.18 -16.73 -37.32
CA GLY A 531 15.43 -16.56 -35.90
C GLY A 531 14.73 -15.31 -35.32
N THR A 532 15.07 -14.99 -34.09
CA THR A 532 14.61 -13.79 -33.39
C THR A 532 15.25 -12.54 -33.97
N LYS A 533 16.57 -12.57 -34.26
CA LYS A 533 17.34 -11.38 -34.68
C LYS A 533 17.85 -11.40 -36.12
N GLY A 534 17.68 -12.51 -36.85
CA GLY A 534 18.10 -12.60 -38.24
C GLY A 534 17.73 -13.93 -38.88
N VAL A 535 18.20 -14.14 -40.10
CA VAL A 535 18.13 -15.44 -40.77
C VAL A 535 19.41 -16.20 -40.49
N PHE A 536 19.28 -17.45 -40.05
CA PHE A 536 20.39 -18.29 -39.63
C PHE A 536 20.56 -19.52 -40.52
N MET A 537 21.79 -20.00 -40.63
CA MET A 537 22.11 -21.37 -41.04
C MET A 537 23.05 -21.94 -39.99
N VAL A 538 22.82 -23.19 -39.56
CA VAL A 538 23.62 -23.85 -38.53
C VAL A 538 24.17 -25.18 -39.02
N GLN A 539 25.36 -25.54 -38.57
CA GLN A 539 25.90 -26.88 -38.71
C GLN A 539 26.24 -27.42 -37.32
N VAL A 540 25.75 -28.60 -36.99
CA VAL A 540 26.07 -29.26 -35.72
C VAL A 540 27.46 -29.87 -35.82
N THR A 541 28.39 -29.42 -34.98
CA THR A 541 29.76 -29.97 -34.94
C THR A 541 29.90 -31.09 -33.93
N LYS A 542 29.10 -31.06 -32.86
CA LYS A 542 29.10 -32.09 -31.81
C LYS A 542 27.76 -32.09 -31.07
N LYS A 543 27.30 -33.26 -30.67
CA LYS A 543 26.19 -33.47 -29.75
C LYS A 543 26.71 -34.17 -28.50
N THR A 544 26.37 -33.61 -27.35
CA THR A 544 26.69 -34.20 -26.06
C THR A 544 25.38 -34.54 -25.37
N ALA A 545 25.11 -35.83 -25.19
CA ALA A 545 23.94 -36.29 -24.44
C ALA A 545 24.08 -35.88 -22.96
N ALA A 546 22.94 -35.61 -22.32
CA ALA A 546 22.92 -35.38 -20.88
C ALA A 546 23.39 -36.66 -20.14
N PRO A 547 24.23 -36.55 -19.10
CA PRO A 547 24.59 -37.69 -18.27
C PRO A 547 23.34 -38.30 -17.63
N LYS A 548 23.17 -39.62 -17.72
CA LYS A 548 22.05 -40.27 -17.04
C LYS A 548 22.20 -40.11 -15.53
N LEU A 549 21.14 -39.68 -14.87
CA LEU A 549 21.06 -39.68 -13.41
C LEU A 549 20.54 -41.01 -12.91
N ASP A 550 21.00 -41.43 -11.73
CA ASP A 550 20.45 -42.59 -11.02
C ASP A 550 18.98 -42.37 -10.61
N ASN A 551 18.58 -41.11 -10.42
CA ASN A 551 17.23 -40.74 -10.03
C ASN A 551 16.87 -39.30 -10.45
N TYR A 552 15.73 -39.14 -11.14
CA TYR A 552 15.18 -37.83 -11.54
C TYR A 552 14.17 -37.25 -10.53
N GLN A 553 13.88 -37.94 -9.42
CA GLN A 553 12.93 -37.49 -8.40
C GLN A 553 13.21 -36.07 -7.85
N PRO A 554 14.46 -35.64 -7.62
CA PRO A 554 14.73 -34.27 -7.18
C PRO A 554 14.25 -33.21 -8.19
N VAL A 555 14.43 -33.48 -9.50
CA VAL A 555 13.97 -32.60 -10.58
C VAL A 555 12.44 -32.62 -10.65
N ALA A 556 11.81 -33.79 -10.52
CA ALA A 556 10.35 -33.93 -10.46
C ALA A 556 9.73 -33.14 -9.30
N ASN A 557 10.36 -33.18 -8.11
CA ASN A 557 9.90 -32.45 -6.93
C ASN A 557 9.97 -30.92 -7.14
N ARG A 558 11.08 -30.44 -7.73
CA ARG A 558 11.26 -29.02 -8.09
C ARG A 558 10.18 -28.55 -9.06
N LEU A 559 9.94 -29.31 -10.12
CA LEU A 559 8.92 -28.99 -11.13
C LEU A 559 7.50 -29.04 -10.57
N SER A 560 7.20 -30.05 -9.74
CA SER A 560 5.90 -30.18 -9.07
C SER A 560 5.60 -28.97 -8.19
N THR A 561 6.59 -28.53 -7.39
CA THR A 561 6.46 -27.33 -6.54
C THR A 561 6.13 -26.10 -7.37
N THR A 562 6.87 -25.87 -8.46
CA THR A 562 6.62 -24.75 -9.38
C THR A 562 5.21 -24.81 -9.99
N ARG A 563 4.77 -25.99 -10.43
CA ARG A 563 3.43 -26.18 -11.00
C ARG A 563 2.34 -25.92 -9.98
N VAL A 564 2.42 -26.53 -8.78
CA VAL A 564 1.45 -26.38 -7.68
C VAL A 564 1.25 -24.92 -7.28
N ASN A 565 2.33 -24.14 -7.23
CA ASN A 565 2.25 -22.71 -6.93
C ASN A 565 1.50 -21.90 -8.00
N ALA A 566 1.56 -22.32 -9.26
CA ALA A 566 0.85 -21.68 -10.37
C ALA A 566 -0.59 -22.18 -10.58
N VAL A 567 -0.98 -23.32 -9.98
CA VAL A 567 -2.29 -23.98 -10.21
C VAL A 567 -3.44 -23.03 -9.94
N GLN A 568 -3.43 -22.30 -8.82
CA GLN A 568 -4.58 -21.49 -8.42
C GLN A 568 -4.93 -20.42 -9.45
N GLY A 569 -3.92 -19.66 -9.92
CA GLY A 569 -4.13 -18.65 -10.96
C GLY A 569 -4.59 -19.27 -12.28
N LYS A 570 -3.97 -20.38 -12.70
CA LYS A 570 -4.32 -21.06 -13.95
C LYS A 570 -5.73 -21.64 -13.94
N VAL A 571 -6.14 -22.27 -12.84
CA VAL A 571 -7.49 -22.82 -12.68
C VAL A 571 -8.51 -21.70 -12.65
N TYR A 572 -8.24 -20.60 -11.93
CA TYR A 572 -9.12 -19.44 -11.93
C TYR A 572 -9.33 -18.88 -13.33
N THR A 573 -8.23 -18.64 -14.08
CA THR A 573 -8.32 -18.17 -15.48
C THR A 573 -9.07 -19.17 -16.35
N ALA A 574 -8.78 -20.47 -16.24
CA ALA A 574 -9.47 -21.49 -17.04
C ALA A 574 -10.97 -21.57 -16.74
N LEU A 575 -11.36 -21.48 -15.47
CA LEU A 575 -12.77 -21.42 -15.07
C LEU A 575 -13.44 -20.15 -15.59
N LYS A 576 -12.75 -19.02 -15.51
CA LYS A 576 -13.23 -17.74 -16.03
C LYS A 576 -13.43 -17.80 -17.54
N ASP A 577 -12.47 -18.34 -18.28
CA ASP A 577 -12.51 -18.45 -19.74
C ASP A 577 -13.57 -19.47 -20.23
N ALA A 578 -13.89 -20.48 -19.41
CA ALA A 578 -14.87 -21.51 -19.72
C ALA A 578 -16.32 -21.14 -19.31
N ALA A 579 -16.48 -20.14 -18.45
CA ALA A 579 -17.78 -19.69 -17.99
C ALA A 579 -18.36 -18.62 -18.92
N ASP A 580 -19.68 -18.67 -19.12
CA ASP A 580 -20.42 -17.52 -19.64
C ASP A 580 -20.65 -16.55 -18.47
N ILE A 581 -20.01 -15.38 -18.51
CA ILE A 581 -20.00 -14.41 -17.40
C ILE A 581 -20.67 -13.13 -17.87
N ASP A 582 -21.84 -12.85 -17.30
CA ASP A 582 -22.45 -11.53 -17.32
C ASP A 582 -21.93 -10.70 -16.12
N ASP A 583 -20.92 -9.88 -16.37
CA ASP A 583 -20.25 -9.09 -15.33
C ASP A 583 -21.04 -7.81 -15.01
N ASN A 584 -22.02 -7.95 -14.12
CA ASN A 584 -22.87 -6.84 -13.68
C ASN A 584 -22.22 -5.99 -12.56
N ARG A 585 -20.94 -6.19 -12.22
CA ARG A 585 -20.29 -5.44 -11.13
C ARG A 585 -20.29 -3.94 -11.40
N ALA A 586 -20.16 -3.53 -12.66
CA ALA A 586 -20.25 -2.13 -13.06
C ALA A 586 -21.63 -1.49 -12.80
N LYS A 587 -22.70 -2.29 -12.76
CA LYS A 587 -24.06 -1.82 -12.45
C LYS A 587 -24.30 -1.71 -10.94
N PHE A 588 -23.57 -2.48 -10.14
CA PHE A 588 -23.74 -2.54 -8.68
C PHE A 588 -22.82 -1.57 -7.93
N TYR A 589 -21.55 -1.47 -8.34
CA TYR A 589 -20.52 -0.58 -7.78
C TYR A 589 -20.32 0.64 -8.67
#